data_AF-A0A925DV74-F1
#
_entry.id   AF-A0A925DV74-F1
#
_cell.length_a   1.000
_cell.length_b   1.000
_cell.length_c   1.000
_cell.angle_alpha   90.00
_cell.angle_beta   90.00
_cell.angle_gamma   90.00
#
_symmetry.space_group_name_H-M   'P 1'
#
loop_
_entity.id
_entity.type
_entity.pdbx_description
1 polymer ?
#
loop_
_entity_poly.entity_id
_entity_poly.type
_entity_poly.pdbx_seq_one_letter_code
_entity_poly.pdbx_strand_id
1 'polypeptide(L)'
;MNKDKLAQLVEETMNSMDAAERATPAPYLLTRLHARLRREEPSSWERIGFFLGRPGVAVAAVIFLIVTNVFIYSYSNPGSDINGLQNMQASADEYSVNNSSALFDIENIQP
;
A
#
# COMPACT_ATOMS: atom_id res chain seq x y z
N MET A 1 7.78 58.39 -52.00
CA MET A 1 7.78 57.02 -51.47
C MET A 1 8.02 56.08 -52.64
N ASN A 2 9.16 55.36 -52.67
CA ASN A 2 9.51 54.50 -53.81
C ASN A 2 8.56 53.30 -53.85
N LYS A 3 7.74 53.22 -54.90
CA LYS A 3 6.76 52.15 -55.11
C LYS A 3 7.42 50.77 -55.22
N ASP A 4 8.65 50.73 -55.72
CA ASP A 4 9.43 49.51 -55.88
C ASP A 4 9.84 48.90 -54.52
N LYS A 5 10.16 49.74 -53.54
CA LYS A 5 10.45 49.28 -52.17
C LYS A 5 9.20 48.70 -51.51
N LEU A 6 8.04 49.30 -51.72
CA LEU A 6 6.78 48.78 -51.20
C LEU A 6 6.45 47.41 -51.79
N ALA A 7 6.61 47.24 -53.10
CA ALA A 7 6.39 45.96 -53.76
C ALA A 7 7.34 44.88 -53.21
N GLN A 8 8.61 45.24 -52.99
CA GLN A 8 9.60 44.32 -52.43
C GLN A 8 9.27 43.89 -50.99
N LEU A 9 8.86 44.82 -50.13
CA LEU A 9 8.43 44.48 -48.75
C LEU A 9 7.17 43.62 -48.72
N VAL A 10 6.21 43.87 -49.63
CA VAL A 10 4.99 43.07 -49.73
C VAL A 10 5.32 41.65 -50.15
N GLU A 11 6.17 41.49 -51.16
CA GLU A 11 6.63 40.19 -51.64
C GLU A 11 7.39 39.43 -50.54
N GLU A 12 8.31 40.10 -49.84
CA GLU A 12 9.08 39.53 -48.73
C GLU A 12 8.18 39.10 -47.56
N THR A 13 7.15 39.90 -47.25
CA THR A 13 6.17 39.57 -46.20
C THR A 13 5.33 38.36 -46.59
N MET A 14 4.82 38.31 -47.83
CA MET A 14 4.06 37.16 -48.33
C MET A 14 4.90 35.88 -48.32
N ASN A 15 6.15 35.97 -48.77
CA ASN A 15 7.07 34.83 -48.81
C ASN A 15 7.47 34.35 -47.40
N SER A 16 7.53 35.25 -46.41
CA SER A 16 7.77 34.89 -45.01
C SER A 16 6.59 34.15 -44.35
N MET A 17 5.37 34.38 -44.83
CA MET A 17 4.16 33.74 -44.32
C MET A 17 3.89 32.36 -44.92
N ASP A 18 4.40 32.07 -46.12
CA ASP A 18 4.25 30.75 -46.76
C ASP A 18 4.97 29.63 -45.99
N ALA A 19 6.03 29.96 -45.26
CA ALA A 19 6.72 29.02 -44.37
C ALA A 19 6.03 28.85 -43.01
N ALA A 20 4.93 29.57 -42.73
CA ALA A 20 4.24 29.52 -41.46
C ALA A 20 3.33 28.28 -41.39
N GLU A 21 3.93 27.12 -41.10
CA GLU A 21 3.16 25.92 -40.79
C GLU A 21 2.59 25.98 -39.38
N ARG A 22 1.42 25.34 -39.17
CA ARG A 22 0.81 25.21 -37.85
C ARG A 22 1.82 24.56 -36.91
N ALA A 23 2.20 25.26 -35.84
CA ALA A 23 3.10 24.71 -34.83
C ALA A 23 2.52 23.42 -34.24
N THR A 24 3.09 22.27 -34.61
CA THR A 24 2.72 20.98 -34.02
C THR A 24 3.26 20.92 -32.60
N PRO A 25 2.51 20.34 -31.64
CA PRO A 25 3.03 20.16 -30.29
C PRO A 25 4.34 19.38 -30.33
N ALA A 26 5.30 19.79 -29.49
CA ALA A 26 6.57 19.07 -29.38
C ALA A 26 6.31 17.58 -29.06
N PRO A 27 7.08 16.65 -29.65
CA PRO A 27 6.90 15.23 -29.38
C PRO A 27 7.01 14.95 -27.87
N TYR A 28 6.16 14.05 -27.36
CA TYR A 28 6.10 13.66 -25.95
C TYR A 28 5.69 14.76 -24.93
N LEU A 29 5.08 15.87 -25.38
CA LEU A 29 4.55 16.89 -24.47
C LEU A 29 3.53 16.31 -23.49
N LEU A 30 2.57 15.51 -23.99
CA LEU A 30 1.56 14.84 -23.16
C LEU A 30 2.19 13.89 -22.15
N THR A 31 3.19 13.10 -22.55
CA THR A 31 3.88 12.17 -21.64
C THR A 31 4.56 12.91 -20.49
N ARG A 32 5.26 14.01 -20.78
CA ARG A 32 5.93 14.84 -19.77
C ARG A 32 4.96 15.57 -18.86
N LEU A 33 3.82 16.01 -19.40
CA LEU A 33 2.74 16.61 -18.63
C LEU A 33 2.14 15.58 -17.67
N HIS A 34 1.77 14.40 -18.17
CA HIS A 34 1.25 13.30 -17.35
C HIS A 34 2.26 12.82 -16.30
N ALA A 35 3.55 12.76 -16.63
CA ALA A 35 4.60 12.38 -15.67
C ALA A 35 4.76 13.43 -14.55
N ARG A 36 4.55 14.71 -14.85
CA ARG A 36 4.52 15.77 -13.82
C ARG A 36 3.25 15.77 -13.00
N LEU A 37 2.08 15.51 -13.61
CA LEU A 37 0.82 15.38 -12.89
C LEU A 37 0.81 14.15 -11.97
N ARG A 38 1.34 13.00 -12.44
CA ARG A 38 1.44 11.76 -11.64
C ARG A 38 2.54 11.78 -10.58
N ARG A 39 3.46 12.75 -10.62
CA ARG A 39 4.34 13.07 -9.48
C ARG A 39 3.55 13.87 -8.45
N GLU A 40 2.36 13.40 -8.10
CA GLU A 40 1.70 13.82 -6.86
C GLU A 40 2.70 13.56 -5.74
N GLU A 41 2.86 14.55 -4.85
CA GLU A 41 3.89 14.51 -3.83
C GLU A 41 3.85 13.18 -3.08
N PRO A 42 5.02 12.56 -2.79
CA PRO A 42 5.03 11.27 -2.12
C PRO A 42 4.25 11.41 -0.83
N SER A 43 3.10 10.73 -0.78
CA SER A 43 2.26 10.72 0.40
C SER A 43 3.11 10.26 1.58
N SER A 44 2.89 10.82 2.77
CA SER A 44 3.61 10.40 3.98
C SER A 44 3.56 8.87 4.18
N TRP A 45 2.49 8.22 3.69
CA TRP A 45 2.34 6.77 3.65
C TRP A 45 3.32 6.06 2.71
N GLU A 46 3.61 6.65 1.55
CA GLU A 46 4.56 6.10 0.58
C GLU A 46 5.99 6.18 1.10
N ARG A 47 6.30 7.21 1.89
CA ARG A 47 7.58 7.33 2.60
C ARG A 47 7.74 6.29 3.71
N ILE A 48 6.67 5.98 4.44
CA ILE A 48 6.64 4.90 5.43
C ILE A 48 6.77 3.53 4.73
N GLY A 49 6.06 3.31 3.63
CA GLY A 49 6.15 2.09 2.83
C GLY A 49 7.55 1.87 2.26
N PHE A 50 8.20 2.91 1.74
CA PHE A 50 9.59 2.83 1.27
C PHE A 50 10.57 2.55 2.41
N PHE A 51 10.32 3.09 3.61
CA PHE A 51 11.15 2.82 4.77
C PHE A 51 11.02 1.37 5.25
N LEU A 52 9.81 0.83 5.30
CA LEU A 52 9.56 -0.58 5.63
C LEU A 52 10.06 -1.55 4.55
N GLY A 53 10.06 -1.14 3.28
CA GLY A 53 10.55 -1.95 2.16
C GLY A 53 12.07 -2.14 2.13
N ARG A 54 12.83 -1.46 2.99
CA ARG A 54 14.28 -1.66 3.09
C ARG A 54 14.58 -2.93 3.88
N PRO A 55 15.40 -3.88 3.35
CA PRO A 55 15.66 -5.16 4.00
C PRO A 55 16.26 -5.01 5.41
N GLY A 56 17.07 -3.96 5.64
CA GLY A 56 17.60 -3.65 6.98
C GLY A 56 16.53 -3.24 8.01
N VAL A 57 15.49 -2.53 7.59
CA VAL A 57 14.40 -2.08 8.48
C VAL A 57 13.47 -3.25 8.81
N ALA A 58 13.18 -4.12 7.83
CA ALA A 58 12.40 -5.33 8.06
C ALA A 58 13.08 -6.26 9.08
N VAL A 59 14.39 -6.48 8.96
CA VAL A 59 15.16 -7.27 9.93
C VAL A 59 15.13 -6.63 11.32
N ALA A 60 15.34 -5.31 11.41
CA ALA A 60 15.27 -4.60 12.69
C ALA A 60 13.88 -4.70 13.34
N ALA A 61 12.79 -4.64 12.55
CA ALA A 61 11.43 -4.80 13.05
C ALA A 61 11.18 -6.20 13.60
N VAL A 62 11.68 -7.25 12.93
CA VAL A 62 11.58 -8.64 13.41
C VAL A 62 12.36 -8.81 14.72
N ILE A 63 13.59 -8.30 14.79
CA ILE A 63 14.41 -8.35 16.01
C ILE A 63 13.70 -7.62 17.16
N PHE A 64 13.13 -6.44 16.89
CA PHE A 64 12.37 -5.67 17.87
C PHE A 64 11.17 -6.46 18.42
N LEU A 65 10.45 -7.17 17.54
CA LEU A 65 9.31 -8.01 17.90
C LEU A 65 9.75 -9.18 18.81
N ILE A 66 10.87 -9.82 18.48
CA ILE A 66 11.45 -10.91 19.28
C ILE A 66 11.87 -10.38 20.66
N VAL A 67 12.62 -9.28 20.71
CA VAL A 67 13.08 -8.67 21.97
C VAL A 67 11.89 -8.28 22.84
N THR A 68 10.86 -7.69 22.25
CA THR A 68 9.64 -7.31 22.99
C THR A 68 8.95 -8.54 23.60
N ASN A 69 8.81 -9.63 22.85
CA ASN A 69 8.21 -10.86 23.39
C ASN A 69 9.07 -11.49 24.48
N VAL A 70 10.39 -11.56 24.30
CA VAL A 70 11.32 -12.09 25.31
C VAL A 70 11.31 -11.22 26.56
N PHE A 71 11.25 -9.91 26.39
CA PHE A 71 11.12 -8.96 27.49
C PHE A 71 9.82 -9.22 28.25
N ILE A 72 8.67 -9.24 27.58
CA ILE A 72 7.37 -9.56 28.20
C ILE A 72 7.45 -10.89 28.93
N TYR A 73 7.99 -11.93 28.29
CA TYR A 73 8.15 -13.26 28.89
C TYR A 73 9.03 -13.25 30.15
N SER A 74 10.10 -12.44 30.17
CA SER A 74 11.01 -12.35 31.31
C SER A 74 10.41 -11.59 32.50
N TYR A 75 9.45 -10.68 32.27
CA TYR A 75 8.76 -9.95 33.33
C TYR A 75 7.42 -10.61 33.71
N SER A 76 6.83 -11.40 32.82
CA SER A 76 5.69 -12.26 33.16
C SER A 76 6.22 -13.47 33.93
N ASN A 77 5.99 -13.52 35.23
CA ASN A 77 6.25 -14.75 35.99
C ASN A 77 5.49 -15.92 35.31
N PRO A 78 6.16 -17.00 34.90
CA PRO A 78 5.50 -18.14 34.24
C PRO A 78 4.53 -18.90 35.18
N GLY A 79 4.38 -18.48 36.43
CA GLY A 79 3.46 -19.06 37.42
C GLY A 79 2.03 -18.52 37.38
N SER A 80 1.72 -17.46 36.61
CA SER A 80 0.37 -16.87 36.58
C SER A 80 -0.52 -17.31 35.40
N ASP A 81 0.04 -17.87 34.33
CA ASP A 81 -0.71 -18.22 33.11
C ASP A 81 -0.94 -19.73 32.89
N ILE A 82 -0.54 -20.59 33.83
CA ILE A 82 -0.91 -22.02 33.79
C ILE A 82 -2.41 -22.20 34.05
N ASN A 83 -3.01 -21.32 34.87
CA ASN A 83 -4.44 -21.35 35.20
C ASN A 83 -5.37 -20.99 34.02
N GLY A 84 -4.88 -20.22 33.04
CA GLY A 84 -5.65 -19.83 31.85
C GLY A 84 -5.74 -20.95 30.82
N LEU A 85 -4.63 -21.65 30.57
CA LEU A 85 -4.58 -22.83 29.70
C LEU A 85 -5.31 -24.03 30.31
N GLN A 86 -5.19 -24.23 31.63
CA GLN A 86 -5.91 -25.30 32.34
C GLN A 86 -7.42 -25.06 32.41
N ASN A 87 -7.87 -23.80 32.55
CA ASN A 87 -9.30 -23.47 32.43
C ASN A 87 -9.82 -23.67 31.01
N MET A 88 -9.08 -23.27 29.98
CA MET A 88 -9.49 -23.51 28.59
C MET A 88 -9.61 -25.00 28.25
N GLN A 89 -8.70 -25.82 28.75
CA GLN A 89 -8.74 -27.27 28.55
C GLN A 89 -9.85 -27.93 29.38
N ALA A 90 -10.06 -27.51 30.64
CA ALA A 90 -11.17 -27.98 31.47
C ALA A 90 -12.55 -27.62 30.89
N SER A 91 -12.70 -26.41 30.33
CA SER A 91 -13.94 -26.02 29.64
C SER A 91 -14.17 -26.84 28.36
N ALA A 92 -13.13 -27.07 27.55
CA ALA A 92 -13.24 -27.88 26.34
C ALA A 92 -13.61 -29.35 26.65
N ASP A 93 -13.02 -29.93 27.70
CA ASP A 93 -13.35 -31.28 28.17
C ASP A 93 -14.80 -31.36 28.70
N GLU A 94 -15.29 -30.33 29.39
CA GLU A 94 -16.68 -30.28 29.88
C GLU A 94 -17.71 -30.23 28.74
N TYR A 95 -17.44 -29.48 27.65
CA TYR A 95 -18.30 -29.48 26.46
C TYR A 95 -18.27 -30.82 25.70
N SER A 96 -17.11 -31.48 25.63
CA SER A 96 -16.99 -32.80 25.02
C SER A 96 -17.79 -33.84 25.79
N VAL A 97 -17.64 -33.89 27.12
CA VAL A 97 -18.30 -34.88 27.98
C VAL A 97 -19.81 -34.68 28.00
N ASN A 98 -20.31 -33.43 28.14
CA ASN A 98 -21.74 -33.14 28.14
C ASN A 98 -22.43 -33.41 26.80
N ASN A 99 -21.76 -33.18 25.67
CA ASN A 99 -22.33 -33.51 24.36
C ASN A 99 -22.42 -35.01 24.14
N SER A 100 -21.45 -35.80 24.61
CA SER A 100 -21.52 -37.26 24.51
C SER A 100 -22.64 -37.85 25.37
N SER A 101 -22.82 -37.41 26.62
CA SER A 101 -23.90 -37.93 27.48
C SER A 101 -25.30 -37.52 27.01
N ALA A 102 -25.47 -36.27 26.53
CA ALA A 102 -26.72 -35.83 25.94
C ALA A 102 -27.09 -36.58 24.64
N LEU A 103 -26.09 -37.01 23.85
CA LEU A 103 -26.32 -37.80 22.64
C LEU A 103 -26.81 -39.22 22.95
N PHE A 104 -26.29 -39.85 24.02
CA PHE A 104 -26.74 -41.17 24.48
C PHE A 104 -28.17 -41.16 25.03
N ASP A 105 -28.57 -40.08 25.71
CA ASP A 105 -29.96 -39.92 26.16
C ASP A 105 -30.93 -39.72 25.00
N ILE A 106 -30.49 -39.12 23.88
CA ILE A 106 -31.31 -38.91 22.67
C ILE A 106 -31.50 -40.20 21.84
N GLU A 107 -30.52 -41.10 21.81
CA GLU A 107 -30.66 -42.40 21.14
C GLU A 107 -31.58 -43.38 21.91
N ASN A 108 -31.70 -43.22 23.23
CA ASN A 108 -32.47 -44.13 24.09
C ASN A 108 -33.96 -43.75 24.29
N ILE A 109 -34.48 -42.76 23.55
CA ILE A 109 -35.88 -42.30 23.65
C ILE A 109 -36.83 -42.96 22.62
N GLN A 110 -36.43 -44.05 21.97
CA GLN A 110 -37.29 -44.82 21.06
C GLN A 110 -37.76 -46.10 21.78
N PRO A 111 -39.09 -46.35 21.90
CA PRO A 111 -39.62 -47.52 22.61
C PRO A 111 -39.29 -48.86 21.93
#